data_AF-A0A382RX24-F1
#
_entry.id   AF-A0A382RX24-F1
#
_cell.length_a   1.000
_cell.length_b   1.000
_cell.length_c   1.000
_cell.angle_alpha   90.00
_cell.angle_beta   90.00
_cell.angle_gamma   90.00
#
_symmetry.space_group_name_H-M   'P 1'
#
loop_
_entity.id
_entity.type
_entity.pdbx_description
1 polymer ?
#
loop_
_entity_poly.entity_id
_entity_poly.type
_entity_poly.pdbx_seq_one_letter_code
_entity_poly.pdbx_strand_id
1 'polypeptide(L)'
;YEEDAEGEAAGVANPHDASFIRGDVNEDKVIDISDSVAVISYLFLGEARPYCMDSADANDDGNVDISDTLRILSHLFNGGGALPQPFPSPGFDSTVDNLFCDETAF
;
A
#
# COMPACT_ATOMS: atom_id res chain seq x y z
N TYR A 1 -37.53 -5.87 21.63
CA TYR A 1 -37.39 -4.60 20.90
C TYR A 1 -36.68 -3.65 21.82
N GLU A 2 -35.38 -3.53 21.63
CA GLU A 2 -34.60 -2.31 21.83
C GLU A 2 -33.29 -2.57 21.07
N GLU A 3 -32.95 -1.61 20.23
CA GLU A 3 -31.95 -1.63 19.17
C GLU A 3 -30.92 -0.59 19.58
N ASP A 4 -29.73 -1.05 19.97
CA ASP A 4 -28.65 -0.17 20.41
C ASP A 4 -27.49 -0.31 19.43
N ALA A 5 -27.34 0.72 18.60
CA ALA A 5 -26.28 0.86 17.63
C ALA A 5 -24.99 1.44 18.27
N GLU A 6 -23.88 1.05 17.64
CA GLU A 6 -22.57 1.71 17.54
C GLU A 6 -21.52 1.52 18.64
N GLY A 7 -20.41 0.91 18.21
CA GLY A 7 -19.11 0.93 18.85
C GLY A 7 -18.04 0.60 17.81
N GLU A 8 -17.53 1.64 17.12
CA GLU A 8 -16.34 1.61 16.27
C GLU A 8 -15.20 0.87 16.98
N ALA A 9 -14.83 -0.30 16.45
CA ALA A 9 -13.60 -0.96 16.86
C ALA A 9 -12.43 -0.24 16.17
N ALA A 10 -11.73 0.59 16.96
CA ALA A 10 -10.45 1.19 16.61
C ALA A 10 -9.47 0.14 16.03
N GLY A 11 -8.70 0.58 15.04
CA GLY A 11 -7.78 -0.20 14.20
C GLY A 11 -7.06 -1.33 14.92
N VAL A 12 -7.44 -2.55 14.56
CA VAL A 12 -6.63 -3.72 14.86
C VAL A 12 -5.67 -3.87 13.68
N ALA A 13 -4.45 -3.35 13.85
CA ALA A 13 -3.33 -3.72 12.98
C ALA A 13 -3.31 -5.25 12.88
N ASN A 14 -3.34 -5.78 11.66
CA ASN A 14 -3.22 -7.21 11.47
C ASN A 14 -1.81 -7.59 11.96
N PRO A 15 -1.61 -8.69 12.71
CA PRO A 15 -0.29 -9.11 13.18
C PRO A 15 0.74 -9.38 12.06
N HIS A 16 0.38 -9.21 10.79
CA HIS A 16 1.23 -9.27 9.61
C HIS A 16 1.56 -7.88 9.03
N ASP A 17 1.12 -6.79 9.64
CA ASP A 17 1.41 -5.44 9.14
C ASP A 17 2.81 -5.01 9.59
N ALA A 18 3.77 -5.09 8.69
CA ALA A 18 5.05 -4.41 8.88
C ALA A 18 4.88 -2.91 8.62
N SER A 19 5.77 -2.09 9.18
CA SER A 19 5.77 -0.67 8.84
C SER A 19 6.33 -0.45 7.44
N PHE A 20 5.59 0.29 6.60
CA PHE A 20 5.95 0.58 5.22
C PHE A 20 5.72 2.06 4.88
N ILE A 21 6.23 2.50 3.72
CA ILE A 21 5.87 3.77 3.11
C ILE A 21 4.99 3.46 1.90
N ARG A 22 3.78 3.99 1.85
CA ARG A 22 2.86 3.79 0.73
C ARG A 22 3.49 4.35 -0.54
N GLY A 23 3.51 3.52 -1.59
CA GLY A 23 4.17 3.81 -2.86
C GLY A 23 5.67 3.54 -2.92
N ASP A 24 6.33 3.10 -1.84
CA ASP A 24 7.71 2.58 -1.83
C ASP A 24 7.64 1.05 -2.00
N VAL A 25 7.56 0.62 -3.25
CA VAL A 25 7.26 -0.77 -3.63
C VAL A 25 8.53 -1.59 -3.73
N ASN A 26 9.66 -0.95 -4.03
CA ASN A 26 10.97 -1.58 -4.12
C ASN A 26 11.75 -1.56 -2.77
N GLU A 27 11.18 -0.93 -1.74
CA GLU A 27 11.70 -0.83 -0.36
C GLU A 27 13.02 -0.05 -0.20
N ASP A 28 13.33 0.85 -1.12
CA ASP A 28 14.55 1.66 -1.08
C ASP A 28 14.38 2.98 -0.31
N LYS A 29 13.16 3.26 0.18
CA LYS A 29 12.77 4.46 0.95
C LYS A 29 12.74 5.73 0.11
N VAL A 30 12.74 5.63 -1.21
CA VAL A 30 12.66 6.73 -2.16
C VAL A 30 11.54 6.46 -3.13
N ILE A 31 10.46 7.24 -3.01
CA ILE A 31 9.34 7.12 -3.95
C ILE A 31 9.72 7.77 -5.27
N ASP A 32 9.94 6.96 -6.29
CA ASP A 32 10.26 7.39 -7.65
C ASP A 32 9.63 6.48 -8.73
N ILE A 33 10.12 6.59 -9.97
CA ILE A 33 9.55 5.84 -11.09
C ILE A 33 9.78 4.33 -10.96
N SER A 34 10.80 3.90 -10.23
CA SER A 34 11.15 2.50 -10.05
C SER A 34 10.09 1.74 -9.25
N ASP A 35 9.34 2.41 -8.36
CA ASP A 35 8.19 1.83 -7.65
C ASP A 35 7.05 1.50 -8.60
N SER A 36 6.75 2.42 -9.52
CA SER A 36 5.76 2.18 -10.57
C SER A 36 6.17 1.01 -11.47
N VAL A 37 7.48 0.90 -11.77
CA VAL A 37 8.02 -0.24 -12.52
C VAL A 37 7.86 -1.53 -11.72
N ALA A 38 8.12 -1.53 -10.41
CA ALA A 38 7.97 -2.70 -9.56
C ALA A 38 6.52 -3.23 -9.55
N VAL A 39 5.52 -2.35 -9.46
CA VAL A 39 4.10 -2.75 -9.57
C VAL A 39 3.81 -3.40 -10.94
N ILE A 40 4.22 -2.77 -12.04
CA ILE A 40 4.02 -3.30 -13.40
C ILE A 40 4.72 -4.65 -13.58
N SER A 41 5.95 -4.77 -13.10
CA SER A 41 6.76 -5.98 -13.15
C SER A 41 6.06 -7.16 -12.47
N TYR A 42 5.53 -6.93 -11.27
CA TYR A 42 4.75 -7.92 -10.54
C TYR A 42 3.48 -8.32 -11.31
N LEU A 43 2.70 -7.33 -11.78
CA LEU A 43 1.40 -7.59 -12.42
C LEU A 43 1.50 -8.28 -13.78
N PHE A 44 2.51 -7.95 -14.58
CA PHE A 44 2.53 -8.28 -16.01
C PHE A 44 3.76 -9.04 -16.48
N LEU A 45 4.87 -9.00 -15.73
CA LEU A 45 6.13 -9.63 -16.14
C LEU A 45 6.44 -10.91 -15.35
N GLY A 46 5.59 -11.26 -14.38
CA GLY A 46 5.77 -12.47 -13.56
C GLY A 46 6.97 -12.37 -12.63
N GLU A 47 7.38 -11.14 -12.27
CA GLU A 47 8.39 -10.92 -11.25
C GLU A 47 7.84 -11.24 -9.86
N ALA A 48 8.75 -11.30 -8.88
CA ALA A 48 8.40 -11.63 -7.51
C ALA A 48 7.33 -10.66 -6.96
N ARG A 49 6.46 -11.20 -6.11
CA ARG A 49 5.51 -10.39 -5.33
C ARG A 49 6.31 -9.39 -4.48
N PRO A 50 5.91 -8.10 -4.42
CA PRO A 50 6.48 -7.14 -3.48
C PRO A 50 6.43 -7.68 -2.05
N TYR A 51 7.46 -7.38 -1.25
CA TYR A 51 7.49 -7.75 0.16
C TYR A 51 6.25 -7.22 0.88
N CYS A 52 5.93 -5.95 0.65
CA CYS A 52 4.72 -5.34 1.14
C CYS A 52 3.72 -5.07 0.02
N MET A 53 2.56 -5.72 0.09
CA MET A 53 1.49 -5.39 -0.86
C MET A 53 0.79 -4.09 -0.51
N ASP A 54 0.78 -3.68 0.76
CA ASP A 54 0.19 -2.40 1.17
C ASP A 54 1.00 -1.22 0.62
N SER A 55 2.32 -1.38 0.42
CA SER A 55 3.10 -0.36 -0.27
C SER A 55 2.79 -0.29 -1.76
N ALA A 56 2.42 -1.42 -2.37
CA ALA A 56 2.03 -1.54 -3.77
C ALA A 56 0.60 -1.07 -4.05
N ASP A 57 -0.31 -1.12 -3.08
CA ASP A 57 -1.64 -0.48 -3.13
C ASP A 57 -1.49 1.02 -2.84
N ALA A 58 -1.05 1.75 -3.85
CA ALA A 58 -0.74 3.17 -3.72
C ALA A 58 -1.99 4.05 -3.65
N ASN A 59 -3.13 3.54 -4.12
CA ASN A 59 -4.40 4.26 -4.09
C ASN A 59 -5.26 3.94 -2.84
N ASP A 60 -4.88 2.91 -2.07
CA ASP A 60 -5.51 2.46 -0.82
C ASP A 60 -6.96 1.99 -1.04
N ASP A 61 -7.17 1.18 -2.09
CA ASP A 61 -8.47 0.60 -2.45
C ASP A 61 -8.64 -0.91 -2.15
N GLY A 62 -7.59 -1.51 -1.58
CA GLY A 62 -7.51 -2.92 -1.21
C GLY A 62 -7.16 -3.86 -2.36
N ASN A 63 -6.77 -3.33 -3.53
CA ASN A 63 -6.36 -4.11 -4.68
C ASN A 63 -5.06 -3.56 -5.28
N VAL A 64 -4.11 -4.44 -5.56
CA VAL A 64 -2.92 -4.07 -6.34
C VAL A 64 -3.20 -4.31 -7.81
N ASP A 65 -3.35 -3.22 -8.57
CA ASP A 65 -3.56 -3.22 -10.01
C ASP A 65 -2.88 -2.03 -10.73
N ILE A 66 -3.25 -1.77 -11.99
CA ILE A 66 -2.62 -0.70 -12.79
C ILE A 66 -2.93 0.71 -12.27
N SER A 67 -4.01 0.88 -11.50
CA SER A 67 -4.40 2.17 -10.92
C SER A 67 -3.38 2.65 -9.89
N ASP A 68 -2.68 1.75 -9.20
CA ASP A 68 -1.60 2.08 -8.25
C ASP A 68 -0.39 2.70 -8.94
N THR A 69 -0.01 2.12 -10.08
CA THR A 69 1.02 2.69 -10.95
C THR A 69 0.64 4.12 -11.35
N LEU A 70 -0.61 4.33 -11.79
CA LEU A 70 -1.09 5.66 -12.15
C LEU A 70 -1.09 6.61 -10.95
N ARG A 71 -1.38 6.09 -9.76
CA ARG A 71 -1.42 6.87 -8.52
C ARG A 71 -0.04 7.38 -8.10
N ILE A 72 0.98 6.53 -8.17
CA ILE A 72 2.39 6.90 -7.92
C ILE A 72 2.86 7.92 -8.97
N LEU A 73 2.65 7.65 -10.26
CA LEU A 73 3.05 8.59 -11.32
C LEU A 73 2.33 9.95 -11.23
N SER A 74 1.05 9.94 -10.84
CA SER A 74 0.28 11.17 -10.62
C SER A 74 0.85 12.00 -9.47
N HIS A 75 1.28 11.34 -8.38
CA HIS A 75 1.99 12.00 -7.29
C HIS A 75 3.30 12.64 -7.78
N LEU A 76 4.10 11.88 -8.54
CA LEU A 76 5.43 12.32 -8.98
C LEU A 76 5.40 13.46 -10.01
N PHE A 77 4.47 13.42 -10.97
CA PHE A 77 4.57 14.26 -12.17
C PHE A 77 3.36 15.15 -12.44
N ASN A 78 2.18 14.80 -11.93
CA ASN A 78 0.93 15.48 -12.30
C ASN A 78 0.30 16.29 -11.15
N GLY A 79 1.01 16.42 -10.02
CA GLY A 79 0.51 17.14 -8.85
C GLY A 79 -0.70 16.47 -8.19
N GLY A 80 -0.81 15.14 -8.28
CA GLY A 80 -1.92 14.33 -7.75
C GLY A 80 -2.06 14.30 -6.22
N GLY A 81 -1.37 15.20 -5.49
CA GLY A 81 -1.35 15.23 -4.03
C GLY A 81 -0.51 14.12 -3.40
N ALA A 82 -0.32 14.21 -2.08
CA ALA A 82 0.36 13.18 -1.28
C ALA A 82 -0.38 11.83 -1.40
N LEU A 83 0.36 10.71 -1.36
CA LEU A 83 -0.24 9.38 -1.26
C LEU A 83 -1.05 9.23 0.05
N PRO A 84 -2.04 8.33 0.10
CA PRO A 84 -2.68 7.96 1.36
C PRO A 84 -1.67 7.53 2.42
N GLN A 85 -2.02 7.62 3.70
CA GLN A 85 -1.12 7.18 4.77
C GLN A 85 -0.90 5.66 4.68
N PRO A 86 0.28 5.14 5.03
CA PRO A 86 1.45 5.85 5.59
C PRO A 86 2.36 6.50 4.53
N PHE A 87 2.46 7.84 4.52
CA PHE A 87 3.34 8.60 3.62
C PHE A 87 3.56 10.03 4.18
N PRO A 88 4.75 10.64 4.08
CA PRO A 88 6.01 10.13 3.50
C PRO A 88 6.89 9.38 4.50
N SER A 89 6.43 9.21 5.73
CA SER A 89 7.14 8.47 6.76
C SER A 89 6.56 7.07 6.90
N PRO A 90 7.37 6.07 7.30
CA PRO A 90 6.88 4.74 7.55
C PRO A 90 5.77 4.74 8.62
N GLY A 91 4.76 3.92 8.41
CA GLY A 91 3.67 3.70 9.34
C GLY A 91 2.99 2.35 9.09
N PHE A 92 1.88 2.11 9.76
CA PHE A 92 1.04 0.93 9.54
C PHE A 92 -0.14 1.31 8.66
N ASP A 93 -0.74 0.33 8.00
CA ASP A 93 -2.02 0.58 7.35
C ASP A 93 -3.11 0.81 8.41
N SER A 94 -3.98 1.77 8.15
CA SER A 94 -5.16 2.07 8.97
C SER A 94 -6.45 1.63 8.30
N THR A 95 -6.40 1.24 7.03
CA THR A 95 -7.50 0.62 6.30
C THR A 95 -7.44 -0.89 6.49
N VAL A 96 -8.59 -1.55 6.42
CA VAL A 96 -8.70 -3.00 6.63
C VAL A 96 -8.93 -3.65 5.28
N ASP A 97 -8.01 -4.51 4.86
CA ASP A 97 -8.13 -5.33 3.67
C ASP A 97 -7.46 -6.71 3.85
N ASN A 98 -7.08 -7.36 2.74
CA ASN A 98 -6.35 -8.63 2.74
C ASN A 98 -4.96 -8.50 2.10
N LEU A 99 -4.40 -7.30 2.09
CA LEU A 99 -3.03 -7.01 1.72
C LEU A 99 -2.21 -6.93 3.00
N PHE A 100 -0.94 -7.36 2.90
CA PHE A 100 -0.04 -7.47 4.05
C PHE A 100 1.40 -7.32 3.58
N CYS A 101 2.28 -6.95 4.52
CA CYS A 101 3.71 -7.14 4.35
C CYS A 101 4.16 -8.53 4.84
N ASP A 102 4.81 -9.31 3.98
CA ASP A 102 5.21 -10.69 4.31
C ASP A 102 6.61 -10.74 4.93
N GLU A 103 6.71 -10.92 6.26
CA GLU A 103 8.00 -11.08 6.95
C GLU A 103 8.82 -12.34 6.54
N THR A 104 8.32 -13.20 5.65
CA THR A 104 8.89 -14.55 5.39
C THR A 104 9.34 -14.84 3.97
N ALA A 105 9.60 -13.83 3.14
CA ALA A 105 10.25 -14.02 1.83
C ALA A 105 11.71 -14.53 2.01
N PHE A 106 11.89 -15.84 2.18
CA PHE A 106 13.16 -16.57 2.15
C PHE A 106 13.23 -17.56 0.98
#